data_AF-A0A0U1L3K6-F1
#
_entry.id   AF-A0A0U1L3K6-F1
#
_cell.length_a   1.000
_cell.length_b   1.000
_cell.length_c   1.000
_cell.angle_alpha   90.00
_cell.angle_beta   90.00
_cell.angle_gamma   90.00
#
_symmetry.space_group_name_H-M   'P 1'
#
loop_
_entity.id
_entity.type
_entity.pdbx_description
1 polymer ?
#
loop_
_entity_poly.entity_id
_entity_poly.type
_entity_poly.pdbx_seq_one_letter_code
_entity_poly.pdbx_strand_id
1 'polypeptide(L)'
;MRKYYCSPLLLVVVVLVLIIFPVMAAYKAHHNDGDTGNFLQAYPAAKDTKLDNCYLCHTGGKSKDKYLDTCDYCHATYGYKAPHPEGSIQKTLNPFGAAYLAAGRSAAAFASIAELDSDRDGFSNEQEINRGYLPGDVSDNPTVKQAAAVIYTKERLMHLPKTSQFMAVDTAKAGDYYATYTGVQVWELLKDAGILASATDITVYSADGYSRNYAITDIRQSFPQGRFLSRYPWIKYPETSTYLDGQQIKGELKYLLAYERDGYPLLEGRARMGKDGGKVFINGEGPYRFIAPSTIPVVPDRSEWSIDRDDPPYPYNPERPILKNADYCGKTVVAIQVNTANQKLFQYDWNGKAWQMVEKGELVVYGAIQPHL
;
A
#
# COMPACT_ATOMS: atom_id res chain seq x y z
N MET A 1 -35.22 41.98 -20.22
CA MET A 1 -34.55 40.69 -19.91
C MET A 1 -33.42 40.47 -20.91
N ARG A 2 -32.16 40.65 -20.48
CA ARG A 2 -30.98 40.54 -21.35
C ARG A 2 -30.56 39.07 -21.40
N LYS A 3 -30.70 38.43 -22.56
CA LYS A 3 -30.23 37.05 -22.78
C LYS A 3 -28.71 37.09 -22.96
N TYR A 4 -27.96 36.54 -22.00
CA TYR A 4 -26.53 36.33 -22.13
C TYR A 4 -26.32 35.06 -22.96
N TYR A 5 -25.83 35.22 -24.19
CA TYR A 5 -25.35 34.11 -24.99
C TYR A 5 -23.91 33.81 -24.59
N CYS A 6 -23.69 32.70 -23.88
CA CYS A 6 -22.35 32.15 -23.71
C CYS A 6 -21.85 31.71 -25.10
N SER A 7 -20.78 32.35 -25.57
CA SER A 7 -20.09 31.99 -26.81
C SER A 7 -19.69 30.51 -26.77
N PRO A 8 -19.90 29.73 -27.85
CA PRO A 8 -19.48 28.32 -27.90
C PRO A 8 -17.96 28.16 -27.71
N LEU A 9 -17.18 29.22 -27.97
CA LEU A 9 -15.74 29.24 -27.70
C LEU A 9 -15.41 29.19 -26.20
N LEU A 10 -16.27 29.77 -25.34
CA LEU A 10 -16.10 29.76 -23.88
C LEU A 10 -16.42 28.37 -23.30
N LEU A 11 -17.35 27.64 -23.92
CA LEU A 11 -17.73 26.28 -23.50
C LEU A 11 -16.61 25.27 -23.82
N VAL A 12 -15.92 25.43 -24.95
CA VAL A 12 -14.80 24.56 -25.35
C VAL A 12 -13.57 24.80 -24.45
N VAL A 13 -13.31 26.04 -24.01
CA VAL A 13 -12.23 26.33 -23.06
C VAL A 13 -12.54 25.79 -21.66
N VAL A 14 -13.80 25.85 -21.20
CA VAL A 14 -14.19 25.26 -19.90
C VAL A 14 -14.13 23.73 -19.93
N VAL A 15 -14.44 23.08 -21.07
CA VAL A 15 -14.30 21.63 -21.23
C VAL A 15 -12.82 21.20 -21.33
N LEU A 16 -11.95 21.99 -21.98
CA LEU A 16 -10.52 21.70 -22.05
C LEU A 16 -9.78 21.92 -20.74
N VAL A 17 -10.22 22.87 -19.90
CA VAL A 17 -9.65 23.10 -18.56
C VAL A 17 -10.11 22.02 -17.55
N LEU A 18 -11.19 21.29 -17.83
CA LEU A 18 -11.65 20.15 -17.02
C LEU A 18 -10.94 18.82 -17.35
N ILE A 19 -10.00 18.78 -18.30
CA ILE A 19 -9.28 17.56 -18.71
C ILE A 19 -7.79 17.56 -18.30
N ILE A 20 -7.30 18.62 -17.65
CA ILE A 20 -5.94 18.61 -17.08
C ILE A 20 -6.01 18.11 -15.63
N PHE A 21 -6.32 16.83 -15.47
CA PHE A 21 -6.00 16.13 -14.23
C PHE A 21 -4.53 15.73 -14.31
N PRO A 22 -3.66 16.19 -13.39
CA PRO A 22 -2.34 15.58 -13.28
C PRO A 22 -2.57 14.11 -12.94
N VAL A 23 -2.17 13.22 -13.84
CA VAL A 23 -1.94 11.81 -13.51
C VAL A 23 -0.91 11.85 -12.38
N MET A 24 -1.38 11.70 -11.15
CA MET A 24 -0.52 11.51 -10.00
C MET A 24 -0.26 10.01 -9.97
N ALA A 25 0.98 9.54 -9.80
CA ALA A 25 1.26 8.15 -9.51
C ALA A 25 1.09 7.80 -8.04
N ALA A 26 0.97 6.49 -7.80
CA ALA A 26 1.22 5.98 -6.46
C ALA A 26 2.65 6.28 -6.06
N TYR A 27 2.78 7.15 -5.06
CA TYR A 27 4.02 7.55 -4.42
C TYR A 27 4.89 8.52 -5.24
N LYS A 28 5.30 9.61 -4.58
CA LYS A 28 6.64 10.15 -4.80
C LYS A 28 7.53 9.40 -3.81
N ALA A 29 8.50 8.63 -4.29
CA ALA A 29 9.62 8.23 -3.44
C ALA A 29 10.09 9.45 -2.66
N HIS A 30 10.21 9.26 -1.33
CA HIS A 30 10.04 10.25 -0.27
C HIS A 30 10.21 11.68 -0.78
N HIS A 31 9.32 12.62 -0.44
CA HIS A 31 9.38 14.01 -0.91
C HIS A 31 10.76 14.71 -0.75
N ASN A 32 11.69 14.13 0.03
CA ASN A 32 13.06 14.58 0.25
C ASN A 32 14.14 13.58 -0.25
N ASP A 33 13.78 12.57 -1.05
CA ASP A 33 14.71 11.61 -1.63
C ASP A 33 15.32 12.18 -2.90
N GLY A 34 16.52 12.74 -2.73
CA GLY A 34 17.30 13.28 -3.83
C GLY A 34 17.60 12.26 -4.93
N ASP A 35 17.57 10.95 -4.66
CA ASP A 35 17.87 9.92 -5.66
C ASP A 35 16.76 9.80 -6.69
N THR A 36 15.51 9.81 -6.24
CA THR A 36 14.35 9.85 -7.13
C THR A 36 14.35 11.13 -7.97
N GLY A 37 14.68 12.28 -7.36
CA GLY A 37 14.82 13.55 -8.08
C GLY A 37 15.91 13.49 -9.16
N ASN A 38 17.07 12.93 -8.83
CA ASN A 38 18.18 12.73 -9.77
C ASN A 38 17.78 11.78 -10.91
N PHE A 39 17.07 10.69 -10.59
CA PHE A 39 16.64 9.72 -11.59
C PHE A 39 15.64 10.31 -12.57
N LEU A 40 14.61 10.99 -12.08
CA LEU A 40 13.61 11.64 -12.93
C LEU A 40 14.18 12.82 -13.73
N GLN A 41 15.28 13.43 -13.28
CA GLN A 41 16.02 14.39 -14.08
C GLN A 41 16.72 13.73 -15.27
N ALA A 42 17.29 12.54 -15.09
CA ALA A 42 17.94 11.77 -16.16
C ALA A 42 16.94 11.07 -17.08
N TYR A 43 15.83 10.56 -16.53
CA TYR A 43 14.80 9.80 -17.23
C TYR A 43 13.39 10.34 -16.94
N PRO A 44 13.00 11.50 -17.52
CA PRO A 44 11.69 12.12 -17.26
C PRO A 44 10.50 11.23 -17.62
N ALA A 45 10.66 10.33 -18.60
CA ALA A 45 9.61 9.40 -19.03
C ALA A 45 9.33 8.27 -18.02
N ALA A 46 10.24 8.04 -17.08
CA ALA A 46 10.06 7.05 -16.02
C ALA A 46 9.14 7.55 -14.89
N LYS A 47 8.82 8.85 -14.89
CA LYS A 47 7.90 9.46 -13.93
C LYS A 47 6.56 8.75 -13.96
N ASP A 48 6.02 8.49 -12.79
CA ASP A 48 4.73 7.84 -12.64
C ASP A 48 4.71 6.42 -13.27
N THR A 49 5.82 5.69 -13.23
CA THR A 49 5.91 4.29 -13.70
C THR A 49 6.43 3.37 -12.60
N LYS A 50 6.55 2.07 -12.88
CA LYS A 50 7.22 1.12 -11.99
C LYS A 50 8.69 1.44 -11.66
N LEU A 51 9.34 2.36 -12.38
CA LEU A 51 10.71 2.81 -12.09
C LEU A 51 10.76 3.99 -11.12
N ASP A 52 9.63 4.65 -10.84
CA ASP A 52 9.52 5.80 -9.94
C ASP A 52 9.22 5.35 -8.50
N ASN A 53 10.04 4.43 -7.97
CA ASN A 53 9.90 3.93 -6.59
C ASN A 53 11.21 3.35 -6.04
N CYS A 54 11.20 2.95 -4.78
CA CYS A 54 12.38 2.43 -4.09
C CYS A 54 12.96 1.15 -4.70
N TYR A 55 12.17 0.33 -5.42
CA TYR A 55 12.67 -0.90 -6.05
C TYR A 55 13.71 -0.64 -7.13
N LEU A 56 13.76 0.58 -7.67
CA LEU A 56 14.78 0.98 -8.64
C LEU A 56 16.20 0.79 -8.07
N CYS A 57 16.44 1.24 -6.84
CA CYS A 57 17.77 1.22 -6.21
C CYS A 57 17.87 0.24 -5.04
N HIS A 58 16.74 -0.22 -4.49
CA HIS A 58 16.69 -1.05 -3.28
C HIS A 58 16.05 -2.40 -3.56
N THR A 59 16.39 -3.38 -2.72
CA THR A 59 15.89 -4.75 -2.80
C THR A 59 15.13 -5.14 -1.54
N GLY A 60 14.23 -6.11 -1.67
CA GLY A 60 13.70 -6.88 -0.55
C GLY A 60 14.72 -7.90 -0.06
N GLY A 61 14.43 -8.59 1.03
CA GLY A 61 15.38 -9.55 1.58
C GLY A 61 14.83 -10.41 2.68
N LYS A 62 15.58 -11.48 2.99
CA LYS A 62 15.26 -12.33 4.14
C LYS A 62 15.66 -11.62 5.43
N SER A 63 14.71 -11.49 6.35
CA SER A 63 14.94 -11.09 7.73
C SER A 63 14.36 -12.18 8.61
N LYS A 64 15.24 -12.86 9.36
CA LYS A 64 14.91 -14.12 10.07
C LYS A 64 14.32 -15.14 9.07
N ASP A 65 13.22 -15.80 9.40
CA ASP A 65 12.57 -16.82 8.58
C ASP A 65 11.54 -16.25 7.58
N LYS A 66 11.45 -14.92 7.45
CA LYS A 66 10.49 -14.24 6.56
C LYS A 66 11.24 -13.44 5.49
N TYR A 67 10.74 -13.48 4.26
CA TYR A 67 11.15 -12.50 3.25
C TYR A 67 10.30 -11.23 3.38
N LEU A 68 10.96 -10.09 3.42
CA LEU A 68 10.35 -8.77 3.50
C LEU A 68 10.44 -8.09 2.13
N ASP A 69 9.39 -7.35 1.77
CA ASP A 69 9.43 -6.48 0.58
C ASP A 69 10.49 -5.37 0.76
N THR A 70 10.75 -4.59 -0.29
CA THR A 70 11.79 -3.55 -0.27
C THR A 70 11.62 -2.55 0.87
N CYS A 71 10.39 -2.16 1.20
CA CYS A 71 10.12 -1.18 2.26
C CYS A 71 10.27 -1.80 3.64
N ASP A 72 9.65 -2.96 3.89
CA ASP A 72 9.76 -3.68 5.16
C ASP A 72 11.22 -4.13 5.42
N TYR A 73 11.94 -4.56 4.38
CA TYR A 73 13.36 -4.93 4.48
C TYR A 73 14.24 -3.73 4.81
N CYS A 74 13.99 -2.58 4.16
CA CYS A 74 14.68 -1.34 4.47
C CYS A 74 14.46 -0.94 5.94
N HIS A 75 13.21 -0.92 6.41
CA HIS A 75 12.92 -0.59 7.80
C HIS A 75 13.50 -1.59 8.81
N ALA A 76 13.50 -2.88 8.49
CA ALA A 76 14.12 -3.90 9.33
C ALA A 76 15.65 -3.80 9.39
N THR A 77 16.29 -3.24 8.36
CA THR A 77 17.76 -3.21 8.20
C THR A 77 18.37 -1.85 8.56
N TYR A 78 17.67 -0.75 8.23
CA TYR A 78 18.14 0.63 8.36
C TYR A 78 17.40 1.42 9.45
N GLY A 79 16.22 0.96 9.86
CA GLY A 79 15.44 1.62 10.92
C GLY A 79 14.54 2.75 10.47
N TYR A 80 13.66 3.17 11.39
CA TYR A 80 12.64 4.19 11.14
C TYR A 80 13.09 5.63 11.44
N LYS A 81 14.11 5.83 12.28
CA LYS A 81 14.48 7.16 12.80
C LYS A 81 15.98 7.33 12.90
N ALA A 82 16.44 8.53 12.55
CA ALA A 82 17.79 8.97 12.83
C ALA A 82 18.03 9.10 14.34
N PRO A 83 19.26 8.84 14.85
CA PRO A 83 20.43 8.38 14.10
C PRO A 83 20.35 6.87 13.85
N HIS A 84 20.10 6.43 12.61
CA HIS A 84 19.76 5.08 12.15
C HIS A 84 20.61 4.00 12.82
N PRO A 85 20.21 3.50 14.00
CA PRO A 85 21.10 2.71 14.83
C PRO A 85 21.13 1.25 14.37
N GLU A 86 20.11 0.80 13.62
CA GLU A 86 19.99 -0.60 13.19
C GLU A 86 20.90 -0.99 12.02
N GLY A 87 21.43 -0.03 11.24
CA GLY A 87 22.36 -0.40 10.18
C GLY A 87 22.62 0.65 9.10
N SER A 88 23.15 0.14 7.98
CA SER A 88 23.64 0.94 6.85
C SER A 88 22.71 0.74 5.65
N ILE A 89 22.25 1.84 5.06
CA ILE A 89 21.34 1.85 3.91
C ILE A 89 21.93 1.07 2.72
N GLN A 90 23.26 0.97 2.62
CA GLN A 90 23.96 0.21 1.59
C GLN A 90 23.60 -1.28 1.59
N LYS A 91 23.20 -1.86 2.74
CA LYS A 91 22.74 -3.26 2.83
C LYS A 91 21.39 -3.52 2.16
N THR A 92 20.67 -2.44 1.83
CA THR A 92 19.35 -2.50 1.22
C THR A 92 19.41 -2.22 -0.29
N LEU A 93 20.59 -1.87 -0.83
CA LEU A 93 20.76 -1.57 -2.24
C LEU A 93 20.74 -2.84 -3.08
N ASN A 94 20.09 -2.76 -4.24
CA ASN A 94 20.25 -3.74 -5.31
C ASN A 94 21.55 -3.43 -6.12
N PRO A 95 21.98 -4.28 -7.05
CA PRO A 95 23.20 -4.05 -7.83
C PRO A 95 23.22 -2.71 -8.59
N PHE A 96 22.09 -2.27 -9.16
CA PHE A 96 21.97 -0.97 -9.82
C PHE A 96 22.16 0.20 -8.84
N GLY A 97 21.49 0.17 -7.69
CA GLY A 97 21.64 1.16 -6.63
C GLY A 97 23.06 1.23 -6.08
N ALA A 98 23.74 0.08 -5.99
CA ALA A 98 25.15 0.03 -5.62
C ALA A 98 26.06 0.66 -6.69
N ALA A 99 25.79 0.42 -7.98
CA ALA A 99 26.52 1.05 -9.09
C ALA A 99 26.30 2.57 -9.12
N TYR A 100 25.05 3.02 -8.95
CA TYR A 100 24.69 4.44 -8.86
C TYR A 100 25.37 5.14 -7.67
N LEU A 101 25.41 4.49 -6.50
CA LEU A 101 26.14 4.99 -5.33
C LEU A 101 27.64 5.11 -5.63
N ALA A 102 28.26 4.09 -6.22
CA ALA A 102 29.67 4.07 -6.57
C ALA A 102 30.04 5.14 -7.62
N ALA A 103 29.11 5.43 -8.54
CA ALA A 103 29.25 6.47 -9.57
C ALA A 103 28.99 7.90 -9.05
N GLY A 104 28.78 8.07 -7.74
CA GLY A 104 28.73 9.39 -7.09
C GLY A 104 27.33 9.95 -6.85
N ARG A 105 26.27 9.13 -6.97
CA ARG A 105 24.90 9.44 -6.51
C ARG A 105 24.37 10.80 -7.01
N SER A 106 24.43 11.02 -8.32
CA SER A 106 24.00 12.26 -8.99
C SER A 106 23.25 11.96 -10.29
N ALA A 107 22.51 12.92 -10.86
CA ALA A 107 21.87 12.72 -12.16
C ALA A 107 22.85 12.28 -13.27
N ALA A 108 24.10 12.77 -13.24
CA ALA A 108 25.15 12.37 -14.17
C ALA A 108 25.65 10.93 -13.96
N ALA A 109 25.52 10.38 -12.75
CA ALA A 109 25.91 9.01 -12.44
C ALA A 109 25.14 7.98 -13.28
N PHE A 110 23.88 8.27 -13.62
CA PHE A 110 23.07 7.38 -14.46
C PHE A 110 23.63 7.22 -15.87
N ALA A 111 24.17 8.29 -16.45
CA ALA A 111 24.85 8.21 -17.75
C ALA A 111 26.13 7.36 -17.65
N SER A 112 26.89 7.50 -16.55
CA SER A 112 28.12 6.74 -16.32
C SER A 112 27.90 5.24 -16.14
N ILE A 113 26.72 4.82 -15.70
CA ILE A 113 26.37 3.40 -15.52
C ILE A 113 25.43 2.87 -16.60
N ALA A 114 25.06 3.66 -17.61
CA ALA A 114 24.03 3.31 -18.60
C ALA A 114 24.33 1.99 -19.34
N GLU A 115 25.59 1.74 -19.68
CA GLU A 115 26.06 0.55 -20.39
C GLU A 115 26.38 -0.64 -19.47
N LEU A 116 26.30 -0.47 -18.16
CA LEU A 116 26.50 -1.59 -17.23
C LEU A 116 25.28 -2.52 -17.26
N ASP A 117 25.55 -3.81 -17.22
CA ASP A 117 24.59 -4.85 -16.85
C ASP A 117 24.78 -5.09 -15.34
N SER A 118 24.01 -4.36 -14.52
CA SER A 118 24.28 -4.31 -13.07
C SER A 118 23.93 -5.61 -12.37
N ASP A 119 22.84 -6.26 -12.78
CA ASP A 119 22.33 -7.49 -12.17
C ASP A 119 22.70 -8.77 -12.91
N ARG A 120 23.38 -8.65 -14.06
CA ARG A 120 23.97 -9.71 -14.88
C ARG A 120 22.94 -10.59 -15.56
N ASP A 121 21.88 -9.98 -16.07
CA ASP A 121 20.81 -10.65 -16.78
C ASP A 121 20.96 -10.65 -18.31
N GLY A 122 21.99 -9.94 -18.81
CA GLY A 122 22.30 -9.80 -20.23
C GLY A 122 21.78 -8.51 -20.89
N PHE A 123 21.15 -7.61 -20.14
CA PHE A 123 20.69 -6.30 -20.61
C PHE A 123 21.46 -5.17 -19.91
N SER A 124 21.68 -4.07 -20.62
CA SER A 124 22.24 -2.88 -19.98
C SER A 124 21.17 -2.12 -19.21
N ASN A 125 21.59 -1.37 -18.19
CA ASN A 125 20.72 -0.52 -17.39
C ASN A 125 19.86 0.40 -18.28
N GLU A 126 20.47 0.99 -19.32
CA GLU A 126 19.76 1.87 -20.26
C GLU A 126 18.66 1.12 -21.05
N GLN A 127 18.96 -0.09 -21.53
CA GLN A 127 18.01 -0.91 -22.28
C GLN A 127 16.79 -1.25 -21.43
N GLU A 128 17.01 -1.56 -20.15
CA GLU A 128 15.96 -1.90 -19.21
C GLU A 128 15.13 -0.67 -18.85
N ILE A 129 15.77 0.43 -18.45
CA ILE A 129 15.07 1.68 -18.09
C ILE A 129 14.20 2.17 -19.25
N ASN A 130 14.73 2.20 -20.47
CA ASN A 130 14.00 2.64 -21.67
C ASN A 130 12.80 1.74 -22.00
N ARG A 131 12.82 0.49 -21.53
CA ARG A 131 11.74 -0.48 -21.71
C ARG A 131 10.87 -0.62 -20.46
N GLY A 132 11.13 0.15 -19.42
CA GLY A 132 10.38 0.12 -18.17
C GLY A 132 10.67 -1.12 -17.33
N TYR A 133 11.91 -1.56 -17.23
CA TYR A 133 12.41 -2.71 -16.45
C TYR A 133 13.40 -2.24 -15.37
N LEU A 134 13.46 -2.94 -14.23
CA LEU A 134 14.26 -2.59 -13.07
C LEU A 134 15.70 -3.11 -13.22
N PRO A 135 16.69 -2.24 -13.50
CA PRO A 135 18.04 -2.67 -13.88
C PRO A 135 18.92 -3.27 -12.76
N GLY A 136 18.34 -3.48 -11.60
CA GLY A 136 18.98 -4.09 -10.44
C GLY A 136 18.30 -5.39 -10.02
N ASP A 137 17.40 -5.92 -10.85
CA ASP A 137 16.66 -7.14 -10.60
C ASP A 137 16.67 -8.05 -11.83
N VAL A 138 17.51 -9.08 -11.78
CA VAL A 138 17.65 -10.11 -12.81
C VAL A 138 16.31 -10.79 -13.19
N SER A 139 15.29 -10.70 -12.33
CA SER A 139 13.94 -11.23 -12.56
C SER A 139 12.97 -10.22 -13.20
N ASP A 140 13.40 -8.97 -13.41
CA ASP A 140 12.63 -7.90 -14.05
C ASP A 140 13.30 -7.36 -15.31
N ASN A 141 13.33 -8.19 -16.36
CA ASN A 141 14.05 -7.87 -17.57
C ASN A 141 13.21 -7.95 -18.86
N PRO A 142 13.69 -7.34 -19.96
CA PRO A 142 13.14 -7.40 -21.31
C PRO A 142 12.59 -8.70 -21.88
N THR A 143 12.95 -9.87 -21.34
CA THR A 143 12.49 -11.18 -21.82
C THR A 143 11.38 -11.77 -20.96
N VAL A 144 11.15 -11.21 -19.76
CA VAL A 144 10.16 -11.73 -18.83
C VAL A 144 8.77 -11.32 -19.27
N LYS A 145 7.83 -12.26 -19.20
CA LYS A 145 6.42 -11.99 -19.46
C LYS A 145 5.80 -11.33 -18.24
N GLN A 146 4.95 -10.33 -18.48
CA GLN A 146 4.12 -9.73 -17.43
C GLN A 146 3.38 -10.82 -16.66
N ALA A 147 3.27 -10.65 -15.35
CA ALA A 147 2.59 -11.62 -14.50
C ALA A 147 1.11 -11.75 -14.89
N ALA A 148 0.57 -12.94 -14.68
CA ALA A 148 -0.87 -13.14 -14.77
C ALA A 148 -1.58 -12.18 -13.82
N ALA A 149 -2.66 -11.55 -14.29
CA ALA A 149 -3.37 -10.53 -13.56
C ALA A 149 -4.88 -10.60 -13.82
N VAL A 150 -5.65 -10.20 -12.82
CA VAL A 150 -7.10 -10.05 -12.86
C VAL A 150 -7.45 -8.66 -12.36
N ILE A 151 -8.14 -7.88 -13.20
CA ILE A 151 -8.70 -6.59 -12.80
C ILE A 151 -10.11 -6.82 -12.28
N TYR A 152 -10.34 -6.31 -11.08
CA TYR A 152 -11.61 -6.30 -10.40
C TYR A 152 -12.20 -4.90 -10.44
N THR A 153 -13.32 -4.74 -11.15
CA THR A 153 -14.14 -3.54 -11.01
C THR A 153 -14.96 -3.61 -9.73
N LYS A 154 -15.52 -2.48 -9.31
CA LYS A 154 -16.47 -2.41 -8.20
C LYS A 154 -17.62 -3.40 -8.38
N GLU A 155 -18.19 -3.47 -9.58
CA GLU A 155 -19.27 -4.39 -9.92
C GLU A 155 -18.83 -5.84 -9.71
N ARG A 156 -17.66 -6.22 -10.24
CA ARG A 156 -17.15 -7.59 -10.07
C ARG A 156 -16.96 -7.95 -8.59
N LEU A 157 -16.39 -7.04 -7.79
CA LEU A 157 -16.21 -7.28 -6.35
C LEU A 157 -17.54 -7.41 -5.61
N MET A 158 -18.55 -6.63 -5.98
CA MET A 158 -19.88 -6.71 -5.38
C MET A 158 -20.64 -8.01 -5.71
N HIS A 159 -20.23 -8.76 -6.74
CA HIS A 159 -20.79 -10.08 -7.04
C HIS A 159 -20.14 -11.22 -6.23
N LEU A 160 -18.99 -10.98 -5.61
CA LEU A 160 -18.37 -11.96 -4.72
C LEU A 160 -19.12 -12.04 -3.38
N PRO A 161 -18.99 -13.15 -2.63
CA PRO A 161 -19.68 -13.33 -1.34
C PRO A 161 -19.40 -12.19 -0.35
N LYS A 162 -20.45 -11.42 -0.03
CA LYS A 162 -20.41 -10.31 0.92
C LYS A 162 -20.20 -10.82 2.35
N THR A 163 -19.28 -10.19 3.08
CA THR A 163 -18.99 -10.47 4.50
C THR A 163 -18.95 -9.16 5.28
N SER A 164 -19.55 -9.17 6.48
CA SER A 164 -19.52 -8.03 7.42
C SER A 164 -18.97 -8.49 8.78
N GLN A 165 -18.07 -7.71 9.38
CA GLN A 165 -17.57 -7.99 10.74
C GLN A 165 -17.44 -6.69 11.55
N PHE A 166 -17.95 -6.74 12.78
CA PHE A 166 -17.73 -5.71 13.80
C PHE A 166 -16.47 -6.03 14.59
N MET A 167 -15.53 -5.09 14.69
CA MET A 167 -14.23 -5.38 15.30
C MET A 167 -13.58 -4.14 15.92
N ALA A 168 -12.67 -4.39 16.86
CA ALA A 168 -11.75 -3.37 17.35
C ALA A 168 -10.68 -3.05 16.28
N VAL A 169 -10.34 -1.78 16.19
CA VAL A 169 -9.26 -1.23 15.37
C VAL A 169 -8.36 -0.42 16.29
N ASP A 170 -7.24 -1.02 16.67
CA ASP A 170 -6.24 -0.46 17.55
C ASP A 170 -5.29 0.42 16.74
N THR A 171 -5.23 1.72 17.03
CA THR A 171 -4.42 2.70 16.28
C THR A 171 -3.35 3.36 17.15
N ALA A 172 -2.20 3.69 16.55
CA ALA A 172 -1.17 4.45 17.25
C ALA A 172 -1.56 5.93 17.44
N LYS A 173 -2.12 6.52 16.38
CA LYS A 173 -2.24 7.98 16.23
C LYS A 173 -3.66 8.49 16.36
N ALA A 174 -4.66 7.76 15.87
CA ALA A 174 -6.02 8.27 15.76
C ALA A 174 -6.91 7.97 16.98
N GLY A 175 -6.41 7.16 17.92
CA GLY A 175 -7.18 6.56 19.01
C GLY A 175 -7.85 5.25 18.57
N ASP A 176 -8.04 4.34 19.53
CA ASP A 176 -8.66 3.04 19.29
C ASP A 176 -10.18 3.22 19.03
N TYR A 177 -10.75 2.40 18.15
CA TYR A 177 -12.19 2.44 17.87
C TYR A 177 -12.75 1.08 17.45
N TYR A 178 -14.07 0.93 17.53
CA TYR A 178 -14.79 -0.17 16.89
C TYR A 178 -15.46 0.31 15.61
N ALA A 179 -15.54 -0.56 14.62
CA ALA A 179 -16.28 -0.32 13.39
C ALA A 179 -16.81 -1.64 12.80
N THR A 180 -17.88 -1.54 12.01
CA THR A 180 -18.33 -2.62 11.14
C THR A 180 -17.75 -2.41 9.75
N TYR A 181 -16.87 -3.32 9.31
CA TYR A 181 -16.41 -3.34 7.92
C TYR A 181 -17.18 -4.36 7.13
N THR A 182 -17.46 -4.00 5.89
CA THR A 182 -18.20 -4.83 4.95
C THR A 182 -17.47 -4.89 3.62
N GLY A 183 -17.31 -6.11 3.10
CA GLY A 183 -16.43 -6.37 1.97
C GLY A 183 -16.46 -7.82 1.48
N VAL A 184 -15.39 -8.19 0.78
CA VAL A 184 -15.12 -9.56 0.34
C VAL A 184 -14.03 -10.17 1.22
N GLN A 185 -14.17 -11.44 1.58
CA GLN A 185 -13.07 -12.18 2.23
C GLN A 185 -11.88 -12.28 1.27
N VAL A 186 -10.68 -11.91 1.75
CA VAL A 186 -9.47 -11.91 0.92
C VAL A 186 -9.18 -13.30 0.37
N TRP A 187 -9.41 -14.36 1.14
CA TRP A 187 -9.24 -15.73 0.66
C TRP A 187 -10.20 -16.08 -0.49
N GLU A 188 -11.45 -15.63 -0.44
CA GLU A 188 -12.43 -15.85 -1.53
C GLU A 188 -12.04 -15.06 -2.78
N LEU A 189 -11.56 -13.84 -2.63
CA LEU A 189 -11.01 -13.03 -3.72
C LEU A 189 -9.81 -13.73 -4.39
N LEU A 190 -8.88 -14.27 -3.61
CA LEU A 190 -7.71 -14.97 -4.14
C LEU A 190 -8.08 -16.27 -4.87
N LYS A 191 -9.08 -17.01 -4.37
CA LYS A 191 -9.63 -18.18 -5.08
C LYS A 191 -10.27 -17.78 -6.40
N ASP A 192 -11.07 -16.71 -6.43
CA ASP A 192 -11.68 -16.20 -7.67
C ASP A 192 -10.61 -15.76 -8.68
N ALA A 193 -9.50 -15.18 -8.21
CA ALA A 193 -8.37 -14.80 -9.05
C ALA A 193 -7.56 -16.02 -9.57
N GLY A 194 -7.82 -17.22 -9.05
CA GLY A 194 -7.13 -18.45 -9.43
C GLY A 194 -5.79 -18.66 -8.73
N ILE A 195 -5.67 -18.34 -7.44
CA ILE A 195 -4.42 -18.52 -6.67
C ILE A 195 -3.81 -19.93 -6.83
N LEU A 196 -2.50 -19.97 -7.11
CA LEU A 196 -1.75 -21.21 -7.27
C LEU A 196 -1.36 -21.83 -5.93
N ALA A 197 -1.17 -23.15 -5.90
CA ALA A 197 -0.73 -23.88 -4.71
C ALA A 197 0.70 -23.50 -4.24
N SER A 198 1.51 -22.94 -5.13
CA SER A 198 2.86 -22.43 -4.83
C SER A 198 2.86 -21.10 -4.07
N ALA A 199 1.70 -20.46 -3.89
CA ALA A 199 1.59 -19.18 -3.21
C ALA A 199 1.91 -19.29 -1.72
N THR A 200 2.78 -18.41 -1.23
CA THR A 200 3.24 -18.40 0.18
C THR A 200 2.70 -17.22 0.98
N ASP A 201 2.60 -16.06 0.34
CA ASP A 201 2.19 -14.80 0.95
C ASP A 201 1.57 -13.87 -0.11
N ILE A 202 0.97 -12.78 0.34
CA ILE A 202 0.55 -11.68 -0.52
C ILE A 202 1.21 -10.37 -0.08
N THR A 203 1.49 -9.49 -1.04
CA THR A 203 1.82 -8.09 -0.77
C THR A 203 0.63 -7.22 -1.16
N VAL A 204 0.15 -6.41 -0.23
CA VAL A 204 -0.96 -5.49 -0.45
C VAL A 204 -0.41 -4.09 -0.64
N TYR A 205 -0.83 -3.41 -1.70
CA TYR A 205 -0.36 -2.08 -2.06
C TYR A 205 -1.49 -1.05 -2.01
N SER A 206 -1.20 0.04 -1.32
CA SER A 206 -2.00 1.26 -1.32
C SER A 206 -1.63 2.17 -2.50
N ALA A 207 -2.54 3.05 -2.88
CA ALA A 207 -2.34 4.02 -3.96
C ALA A 207 -1.29 5.09 -3.65
N ASP A 208 -0.67 5.12 -2.47
CA ASP A 208 0.49 5.96 -2.17
C ASP A 208 1.80 5.16 -2.13
N GLY A 209 1.80 3.91 -2.62
CA GLY A 209 2.96 3.03 -2.62
C GLY A 209 3.25 2.37 -1.27
N TYR A 210 2.50 2.68 -0.21
CA TYR A 210 2.59 1.91 1.03
C TYR A 210 2.28 0.44 0.74
N SER A 211 3.11 -0.47 1.26
CA SER A 211 2.94 -1.90 1.07
C SER A 211 3.18 -2.68 2.35
N ARG A 212 2.62 -3.90 2.40
CA ARG A 212 2.80 -4.83 3.51
C ARG A 212 2.55 -6.28 3.09
N ASN A 213 3.29 -7.19 3.71
CA ASN A 213 3.22 -8.64 3.47
C ASN A 213 2.37 -9.42 4.49
N TYR A 214 1.50 -10.29 3.99
CA TYR A 214 0.61 -11.17 4.77
C TYR A 214 0.77 -12.63 4.35
N ALA A 215 0.91 -13.55 5.30
CA ALA A 215 1.08 -14.97 5.00
C ALA A 215 -0.24 -15.59 4.54
N ILE A 216 -0.20 -16.46 3.51
CA ILE A 216 -1.39 -17.17 3.03
C ILE A 216 -2.00 -18.05 4.14
N THR A 217 -1.17 -18.59 5.03
CA THR A 217 -1.62 -19.36 6.20
C THR A 217 -2.56 -18.54 7.08
N ASP A 218 -2.30 -17.25 7.25
CA ASP A 218 -3.11 -16.36 8.09
C ASP A 218 -4.37 -15.94 7.34
N ILE A 219 -4.25 -15.62 6.04
CA ILE A 219 -5.38 -15.25 5.17
C ILE A 219 -6.46 -16.34 5.12
N ARG A 220 -6.08 -17.62 5.20
CA ARG A 220 -7.00 -18.77 5.17
C ARG A 220 -7.78 -18.99 6.47
N GLN A 221 -7.29 -18.46 7.57
CA GLN A 221 -7.82 -18.75 8.89
C GLN A 221 -8.90 -17.74 9.30
N SER A 222 -9.67 -18.13 10.32
CA SER A 222 -10.57 -17.23 11.03
C SER A 222 -10.00 -16.98 12.42
N PHE A 223 -10.22 -15.78 12.94
CA PHE A 223 -9.64 -15.32 14.19
C PHE A 223 -10.75 -15.10 15.22
N PRO A 224 -10.51 -15.40 16.49
CA PRO A 224 -11.50 -15.16 17.53
C PRO A 224 -11.76 -13.66 17.69
N GLN A 225 -12.99 -13.34 18.05
CA GLN A 225 -13.37 -11.98 18.41
C GLN A 225 -12.87 -11.59 19.80
N GLY A 226 -12.65 -10.28 19.99
CA GLY A 226 -12.37 -9.69 21.29
C GLY A 226 -13.63 -9.45 22.14
N ARG A 227 -13.43 -8.81 23.28
CA ARG A 227 -14.54 -8.25 24.08
C ARG A 227 -14.78 -6.80 23.66
N PHE A 228 -16.02 -6.34 23.74
CA PHE A 228 -16.36 -4.94 23.54
C PHE A 228 -15.92 -4.12 24.76
N LEU A 229 -15.26 -2.99 24.53
CA LEU A 229 -14.70 -2.12 25.56
C LEU A 229 -15.24 -0.70 25.38
N SER A 230 -16.33 -0.36 26.05
CA SER A 230 -16.98 0.96 25.99
C SER A 230 -16.78 1.79 27.25
N ARG A 231 -16.23 1.21 28.34
CA ARG A 231 -15.89 1.94 29.57
C ARG A 231 -14.81 3.01 29.38
N TYR A 232 -14.07 2.96 28.28
CA TYR A 232 -13.01 3.92 27.97
C TYR A 232 -13.55 5.06 27.12
N PRO A 233 -13.59 6.31 27.64
CA PRO A 233 -14.29 7.41 26.98
C PRO A 233 -13.66 7.87 25.66
N TRP A 234 -12.39 7.56 25.42
CA TRP A 234 -11.70 7.90 24.16
C TRP A 234 -11.88 6.85 23.06
N ILE A 235 -12.40 5.66 23.38
CA ILE A 235 -12.67 4.64 22.37
C ILE A 235 -13.96 4.96 21.66
N LYS A 236 -13.87 5.17 20.35
CA LYS A 236 -15.04 5.46 19.52
C LYS A 236 -15.72 4.17 19.08
N TYR A 237 -17.02 4.20 18.92
CA TYR A 237 -17.79 3.08 18.37
C TYR A 237 -19.09 3.61 17.75
N PRO A 238 -19.73 2.88 16.82
CA PRO A 238 -20.98 3.29 16.22
C PRO A 238 -22.08 3.36 17.28
N GLU A 239 -22.91 4.40 17.25
CA GLU A 239 -24.07 4.55 18.15
C GLU A 239 -25.07 3.39 18.02
N THR A 240 -25.05 2.68 16.89
CA THR A 240 -25.87 1.50 16.61
C THR A 240 -25.35 0.22 17.29
N SER A 241 -24.21 0.26 17.97
CA SER A 241 -23.67 -0.90 18.69
C SER A 241 -24.58 -1.29 19.86
N THR A 242 -24.98 -2.55 19.91
CA THR A 242 -25.82 -3.11 20.99
C THR A 242 -25.01 -3.88 22.03
N TYR A 243 -23.67 -3.87 21.94
CA TYR A 243 -22.81 -4.60 22.88
C TYR A 243 -22.66 -3.85 24.21
N LEU A 244 -22.68 -4.59 25.32
CA LEU A 244 -22.37 -4.07 26.65
C LEU A 244 -20.85 -4.11 26.92
N ASP A 245 -20.35 -3.22 27.80
CA ASP A 245 -18.94 -3.26 28.20
C ASP A 245 -18.56 -4.64 28.73
N GLY A 246 -17.42 -5.17 28.26
CA GLY A 246 -16.91 -6.49 28.61
C GLY A 246 -17.63 -7.67 27.95
N GLN A 247 -18.68 -7.43 27.15
CA GLN A 247 -19.39 -8.48 26.43
C GLN A 247 -18.48 -9.09 25.35
N GLN A 248 -18.48 -10.42 25.26
CA GLN A 248 -17.81 -11.13 24.17
C GLN A 248 -18.48 -10.78 22.84
N ILE A 249 -17.71 -10.28 21.87
CA ILE A 249 -18.21 -10.03 20.52
C ILE A 249 -18.42 -11.38 19.83
N LYS A 250 -19.57 -11.52 19.16
CA LYS A 250 -19.95 -12.78 18.50
C LYS A 250 -19.28 -12.93 17.13
N GLY A 251 -19.09 -14.18 16.72
CA GLY A 251 -18.56 -14.54 15.41
C GLY A 251 -17.04 -14.62 15.37
N GLU A 252 -16.51 -14.65 14.16
CA GLU A 252 -15.07 -14.74 13.89
C GLU A 252 -14.66 -13.61 12.96
N LEU A 253 -13.40 -13.20 13.06
CA LEU A 253 -12.79 -12.20 12.21
C LEU A 253 -12.05 -12.88 11.07
N LYS A 254 -12.08 -12.25 9.89
CA LYS A 254 -11.32 -12.67 8.73
C LYS A 254 -10.61 -11.47 8.12
N TYR A 255 -9.64 -11.75 7.24
CA TYR A 255 -9.09 -10.73 6.37
C TYR A 255 -10.15 -10.32 5.34
N LEU A 256 -10.44 -9.03 5.25
CA LEU A 256 -11.42 -8.47 4.34
C LEU A 256 -10.79 -7.42 3.43
N LEU A 257 -11.21 -7.39 2.17
CA LEU A 257 -11.14 -6.20 1.34
C LEU A 257 -12.47 -5.46 1.48
N ALA A 258 -12.50 -4.46 2.35
CA ALA A 258 -13.69 -3.69 2.66
C ALA A 258 -13.93 -2.57 1.65
N TYR A 259 -15.20 -2.34 1.32
CA TYR A 259 -15.68 -1.21 0.51
C TYR A 259 -16.77 -0.39 1.24
N GLU A 260 -17.15 -0.82 2.44
CA GLU A 260 -18.10 -0.15 3.33
C GLU A 260 -17.55 -0.10 4.78
N ARG A 261 -17.83 0.99 5.49
CA ARG A 261 -17.64 1.13 6.95
C ARG A 261 -18.92 1.68 7.58
N ASP A 262 -19.40 0.99 8.61
CA ASP A 262 -20.60 1.33 9.39
C ASP A 262 -21.85 1.55 8.51
N GLY A 263 -21.96 0.76 7.44
CA GLY A 263 -23.08 0.81 6.49
C GLY A 263 -22.95 1.86 5.39
N TYR A 264 -21.88 2.66 5.38
CA TYR A 264 -21.63 3.67 4.36
C TYR A 264 -20.45 3.27 3.45
N PRO A 265 -20.46 3.63 2.17
CA PRO A 265 -19.29 3.48 1.31
C PRO A 265 -18.06 4.16 1.90
N LEU A 266 -16.88 3.55 1.73
CA LEU A 266 -15.64 4.17 2.17
C LEU A 266 -15.41 5.51 1.46
N LEU A 267 -14.95 6.50 2.21
CA LEU A 267 -14.55 7.78 1.63
C LEU A 267 -13.35 7.55 0.70
N GLU A 268 -13.52 7.89 -0.58
CA GLU A 268 -12.48 7.80 -1.61
C GLU A 268 -11.18 8.44 -1.15
N GLY A 269 -10.09 7.69 -1.29
CA GLY A 269 -8.74 8.14 -0.99
C GLY A 269 -8.30 9.22 -1.97
N ARG A 270 -7.73 10.31 -1.45
CA ARG A 270 -7.13 11.39 -2.24
C ARG A 270 -5.79 11.78 -1.66
N ALA A 271 -4.79 11.93 -2.52
CA ALA A 271 -3.53 12.55 -2.14
C ALA A 271 -3.77 13.99 -1.67
N ARG A 272 -3.29 14.35 -0.49
CA ARG A 272 -3.28 15.72 0.03
C ARG A 272 -1.89 16.12 0.47
N MET A 273 -1.50 17.35 0.13
CA MET A 273 -0.32 17.98 0.71
C MET A 273 -0.59 18.39 2.15
N GLY A 274 0.38 18.11 3.02
CA GLY A 274 0.49 18.65 4.36
C GLY A 274 0.65 20.16 4.33
N LYS A 275 0.33 20.79 5.46
CA LYS A 275 0.34 22.26 5.62
C LYS A 275 1.70 22.89 5.30
N ASP A 276 2.79 22.13 5.45
CA ASP A 276 4.16 22.59 5.22
C ASP A 276 4.65 22.31 3.80
N GLY A 277 3.77 21.88 2.89
CA GLY A 277 4.07 21.56 1.49
C GLY A 277 4.90 20.29 1.27
N GLY A 278 5.53 19.74 2.32
CA GLY A 278 6.53 18.67 2.20
C GLY A 278 6.07 17.23 2.42
N LYS A 279 4.82 16.97 2.85
CA LYS A 279 4.32 15.59 3.07
C LYS A 279 3.03 15.37 2.32
N VAL A 280 3.02 14.46 1.35
CA VAL A 280 1.77 13.98 0.74
C VAL A 280 1.25 12.84 1.62
N PHE A 281 -0.03 12.88 1.97
CA PHE A 281 -0.70 11.83 2.72
C PHE A 281 -2.04 11.50 2.07
N ILE A 282 -2.51 10.28 2.28
CA ILE A 282 -3.85 9.87 1.86
C ILE A 282 -4.88 10.44 2.83
N ASN A 283 -5.84 11.19 2.28
CA ASN A 283 -7.07 11.54 2.96
C ASN A 283 -8.22 10.69 2.42
N GLY A 284 -8.88 9.94 3.30
CA GLY A 284 -9.83 8.90 2.90
C GLY A 284 -9.27 7.50 3.17
N GLU A 285 -10.06 6.49 2.85
CA GLU A 285 -9.69 5.09 3.07
C GLU A 285 -10.13 4.13 1.95
N GLY A 286 -10.96 4.60 1.02
CA GLY A 286 -11.48 3.84 -0.12
C GLY A 286 -10.69 4.06 -1.43
N PRO A 287 -11.09 3.43 -2.55
CA PRO A 287 -12.32 2.66 -2.72
C PRO A 287 -12.32 1.36 -1.90
N TYR A 288 -11.14 0.83 -1.63
CA TYR A 288 -10.95 -0.38 -0.85
C TYR A 288 -10.01 -0.16 0.33
N ARG A 289 -10.34 -0.80 1.45
CA ARG A 289 -9.48 -0.89 2.63
C ARG A 289 -9.22 -2.35 2.94
N PHE A 290 -7.95 -2.73 3.04
CA PHE A 290 -7.58 -4.04 3.57
C PHE A 290 -7.76 -4.04 5.08
N ILE A 291 -8.47 -5.03 5.60
CA ILE A 291 -8.79 -5.16 7.02
C ILE A 291 -8.12 -6.42 7.54
N ALA A 292 -7.25 -6.23 8.53
CA ALA A 292 -6.54 -7.30 9.22
C ALA A 292 -7.13 -7.52 10.62
N PRO A 293 -7.49 -8.77 10.98
CA PRO A 293 -7.90 -9.11 12.34
C PRO A 293 -6.83 -8.75 13.37
N SER A 294 -7.26 -8.38 14.58
CA SER A 294 -6.36 -8.36 15.73
C SER A 294 -6.16 -9.80 16.19
N THR A 295 -4.92 -10.28 16.19
CA THR A 295 -4.59 -11.66 16.59
C THR A 295 -4.45 -11.80 18.10
N ILE A 296 -4.27 -10.69 18.82
CA ILE A 296 -4.14 -10.63 20.28
C ILE A 296 -4.89 -9.38 20.78
N PRO A 297 -6.00 -9.52 21.52
CA PRO A 297 -6.67 -8.38 22.14
C PRO A 297 -5.72 -7.64 23.07
N VAL A 298 -5.49 -6.36 22.80
CA VAL A 298 -4.60 -5.51 23.58
C VAL A 298 -5.42 -4.50 24.37
N VAL A 299 -5.02 -4.18 25.61
CA VAL A 299 -5.68 -3.14 26.42
C VAL A 299 -5.54 -1.79 25.72
N PRO A 300 -6.64 -1.08 25.40
CA PRO A 300 -6.59 0.19 24.65
C PRO A 300 -5.73 1.26 25.32
N ASP A 301 -5.03 2.07 24.53
CA ASP A 301 -4.27 3.23 24.99
C ASP A 301 -4.80 4.54 24.38
N ARG A 302 -4.33 5.68 24.88
CA ARG A 302 -4.68 6.98 24.32
C ARG A 302 -3.93 7.24 23.01
N SER A 303 -4.49 8.13 22.19
CA SER A 303 -3.88 8.58 20.95
C SER A 303 -2.56 9.32 21.20
N GLU A 304 -1.54 9.10 20.37
CA GLU A 304 -0.31 9.91 20.36
C GLU A 304 -0.58 11.43 20.25
N TRP A 305 -1.71 11.80 19.65
CA TRP A 305 -2.09 13.18 19.33
C TRP A 305 -3.13 13.78 20.27
N SER A 306 -3.61 13.03 21.26
CA SER A 306 -4.57 13.60 22.21
C SER A 306 -3.87 14.51 23.21
N ILE A 307 -4.56 15.56 23.67
CA ILE A 307 -4.01 16.51 24.65
C ILE A 307 -3.81 15.86 26.02
N ASP A 308 -4.64 14.86 26.32
CA ASP A 308 -4.68 14.09 27.56
C ASP A 308 -3.87 12.79 27.46
N ARG A 309 -2.96 12.71 26.48
CA ARG A 309 -2.21 11.50 26.13
C ARG A 309 -1.54 10.81 27.31
N ASP A 310 -1.00 11.59 28.24
CA ASP A 310 -0.20 11.09 29.36
C ASP A 310 -1.03 10.91 30.65
N ASP A 311 -2.36 11.13 30.58
CA ASP A 311 -3.26 11.05 31.74
C ASP A 311 -3.56 9.60 32.15
N PRO A 312 -3.48 9.26 33.46
CA PRO A 312 -3.87 7.95 33.99
C PRO A 312 -5.37 7.67 33.81
N PRO A 313 -5.82 6.40 33.88
CA PRO A 313 -5.03 5.19 34.17
C PRO A 313 -4.33 4.57 32.94
N TYR A 314 -4.58 5.11 31.74
CA TYR A 314 -4.17 4.48 30.48
C TYR A 314 -3.49 5.50 29.55
N PRO A 315 -2.28 5.97 29.90
CA PRO A 315 -1.53 6.86 29.02
C PRO A 315 -1.18 6.16 27.70
N TYR A 316 -0.87 6.93 26.66
CA TYR A 316 -0.27 6.41 25.43
C TYR A 316 1.00 5.63 25.76
N ASN A 317 1.09 4.43 25.21
CA ASN A 317 2.25 3.57 25.41
C ASN A 317 3.01 3.40 24.08
N PRO A 318 4.13 4.12 23.88
CA PRO A 318 4.95 3.98 22.67
C PRO A 318 5.64 2.61 22.57
N GLU A 319 5.71 1.86 23.66
CA GLU A 319 6.31 0.51 23.76
C GLU A 319 5.26 -0.61 23.76
N ARG A 320 3.97 -0.29 23.54
CA ARG A 320 2.89 -1.30 23.45
C ARG A 320 3.28 -2.33 22.37
N PRO A 321 3.18 -3.66 22.65
CA PRO A 321 3.58 -4.69 21.70
C PRO A 321 3.03 -4.43 20.29
N ILE A 322 3.93 -4.58 19.32
CA ILE A 322 4.01 -4.02 17.95
C ILE A 322 2.82 -4.34 17.01
N LEU A 323 1.78 -5.02 17.45
CA LEU A 323 0.68 -5.47 16.57
C LEU A 323 -0.61 -4.69 16.82
N LYS A 324 -0.54 -3.36 16.69
CA LYS A 324 -1.75 -2.55 16.47
C LYS A 324 -2.34 -2.96 15.13
N ASN A 325 -3.51 -3.60 15.12
CA ASN A 325 -4.06 -4.17 13.90
C ASN A 325 -4.37 -3.10 12.82
N ALA A 326 -4.56 -1.84 13.21
CA ALA A 326 -4.76 -0.76 12.24
C ALA A 326 -3.54 -0.53 11.34
N ASP A 327 -2.32 -0.81 11.82
CA ASP A 327 -1.09 -0.71 11.00
C ASP A 327 -1.06 -1.81 9.93
N TYR A 328 -1.82 -2.89 10.14
CA TYR A 328 -2.04 -3.96 9.17
C TYR A 328 -3.29 -3.71 8.30
N CYS A 329 -4.02 -2.62 8.53
CA CYS A 329 -5.20 -2.27 7.74
C CYS A 329 -4.85 -1.21 6.67
N GLY A 330 -4.38 -1.66 5.49
CA GLY A 330 -4.01 -0.79 4.37
C GLY A 330 -5.21 0.01 3.83
N LYS A 331 -5.02 1.31 3.60
CA LYS A 331 -6.06 2.24 3.08
C LYS A 331 -5.87 2.47 1.59
N THR A 332 -6.96 2.69 0.85
CA THR A 332 -6.88 3.04 -0.58
C THR A 332 -6.11 1.99 -1.37
N VAL A 333 -6.48 0.73 -1.16
CA VAL A 333 -5.79 -0.44 -1.75
C VAL A 333 -6.14 -0.54 -3.23
N VAL A 334 -5.11 -0.69 -4.06
CA VAL A 334 -5.24 -0.77 -5.53
C VAL A 334 -4.65 -2.05 -6.12
N ALA A 335 -3.72 -2.70 -5.41
CA ALA A 335 -3.10 -3.91 -5.91
C ALA A 335 -2.84 -4.95 -4.81
N ILE A 336 -3.00 -6.22 -5.16
CA ILE A 336 -2.62 -7.38 -4.34
C ILE A 336 -1.75 -8.29 -5.20
N GLN A 337 -0.50 -8.44 -4.80
CA GLN A 337 0.44 -9.36 -5.42
C GLN A 337 0.40 -10.71 -4.69
N VAL A 338 0.33 -11.80 -5.42
CA VAL A 338 0.40 -13.17 -4.91
C VAL A 338 1.79 -13.71 -5.12
N ASN A 339 2.51 -13.94 -4.03
CA ASN A 339 3.94 -14.28 -4.02
C ASN A 339 4.19 -15.79 -3.91
N THR A 340 5.34 -16.26 -4.37
CA THR A 340 5.87 -17.61 -4.10
C THR A 340 7.16 -17.54 -3.28
N ALA A 341 7.64 -18.70 -2.82
CA ALA A 341 8.92 -18.78 -2.12
C ALA A 341 10.12 -18.27 -2.97
N ASN A 342 10.06 -18.47 -4.29
CA ASN A 342 11.18 -18.22 -5.21
C ASN A 342 10.98 -16.97 -6.08
N GLN A 343 9.74 -16.48 -6.19
CA GLN A 343 9.40 -15.31 -6.98
C GLN A 343 8.46 -14.43 -6.17
N LYS A 344 8.99 -13.29 -5.72
CA LYS A 344 8.31 -12.30 -4.86
C LYS A 344 8.20 -10.93 -5.51
N LEU A 345 8.69 -10.82 -6.74
CA LEU A 345 8.57 -9.67 -7.61
C LEU A 345 7.85 -10.20 -8.86
N PHE A 346 6.53 -10.10 -8.82
CA PHE A 346 5.70 -10.36 -9.98
C PHE A 346 5.51 -9.04 -10.71
N GLN A 347 5.51 -9.11 -12.04
CA GLN A 347 5.48 -7.91 -12.87
C GLN A 347 4.05 -7.49 -13.17
N TYR A 348 3.62 -6.34 -12.67
CA TYR A 348 2.43 -5.66 -13.17
C TYR A 348 2.54 -4.16 -12.88
N ASP A 349 2.51 -3.32 -13.92
CA ASP A 349 2.60 -1.87 -13.75
C ASP A 349 1.24 -1.27 -13.36
N TRP A 350 0.93 -1.34 -12.07
CA TRP A 350 -0.19 -0.64 -11.46
C TRP A 350 0.21 0.75 -10.92
N ASN A 351 1.49 0.99 -10.64
CA ASN A 351 1.99 2.23 -10.00
C ASN A 351 1.58 3.47 -10.78
N GLY A 352 1.77 3.44 -12.11
CA GLY A 352 1.40 4.56 -12.97
C GLY A 352 -0.09 4.79 -13.19
N LYS A 353 -0.92 3.85 -12.72
CA LYS A 353 -2.38 3.91 -12.88
C LYS A 353 -3.10 3.96 -11.53
N ALA A 354 -2.39 3.95 -10.42
CA ALA A 354 -2.98 3.75 -9.10
C ALA A 354 -4.13 4.72 -8.80
N TRP A 355 -3.95 6.03 -9.05
CA TRP A 355 -5.01 7.01 -8.78
C TRP A 355 -6.16 6.93 -9.78
N GLN A 356 -5.91 6.55 -11.04
CA GLN A 356 -6.99 6.23 -11.98
C GLN A 356 -7.77 4.99 -11.51
N MET A 357 -7.10 4.00 -10.94
CA MET A 357 -7.75 2.82 -10.36
C MET A 357 -8.60 3.21 -9.14
N VAL A 358 -8.12 4.12 -8.28
CA VAL A 358 -8.91 4.69 -7.18
C VAL A 358 -10.20 5.31 -7.70
N GLU A 359 -10.11 6.20 -8.70
CA GLU A 359 -11.25 6.88 -9.30
C GLU A 359 -12.26 5.92 -9.94
N LYS A 360 -11.77 4.88 -10.61
CA LYS A 360 -12.62 3.85 -11.24
C LYS A 360 -13.14 2.80 -10.27
N GLY A 361 -12.65 2.77 -9.03
CA GLY A 361 -12.92 1.68 -8.10
C GLY A 361 -12.37 0.33 -8.60
N GLU A 362 -11.18 0.34 -9.20
CA GLU A 362 -10.50 -0.86 -9.68
C GLU A 362 -9.49 -1.38 -8.66
N LEU A 363 -9.32 -2.70 -8.64
CA LEU A 363 -8.28 -3.42 -7.91
C LEU A 363 -7.63 -4.42 -8.87
N VAL A 364 -6.31 -4.57 -8.81
CA VAL A 364 -5.63 -5.68 -9.51
C VAL A 364 -5.19 -6.75 -8.52
N VAL A 365 -5.45 -8.02 -8.85
CA VAL A 365 -4.78 -9.17 -8.23
C VAL A 365 -3.84 -9.77 -9.28
N TYR A 366 -2.57 -9.94 -8.96
CA TYR A 366 -1.57 -10.42 -9.93
C TYR A 366 -0.52 -11.32 -9.28
N GLY A 367 0.23 -12.06 -10.09
CA GLY A 367 1.36 -12.87 -9.64
C GLY A 367 1.13 -14.36 -9.81
N ALA A 368 1.33 -15.14 -8.74
CA ALA A 368 1.16 -16.58 -8.71
C ALA A 368 -0.33 -17.01 -8.77
N ILE A 369 -0.98 -16.66 -9.86
CA ILE A 369 -2.39 -16.93 -10.14
C ILE A 369 -2.56 -17.52 -11.54
N GLN A 370 -3.67 -18.22 -11.74
CA GLN A 370 -4.12 -18.72 -13.03
C GLN A 370 -5.55 -18.23 -13.27
N PRO A 371 -5.71 -17.05 -13.89
CA PRO A 371 -7.02 -16.47 -14.15
C PRO A 371 -7.93 -17.43 -14.90
N HIS A 372 -9.16 -17.58 -14.42
CA HIS A 372 -10.20 -18.25 -15.19
C HIS A 372 -10.59 -17.32 -16.36
N LEU A 373 -10.33 -17.77 -17.59
CA LEU A 373 -10.67 -17.04 -18.83
C LEU A 373 -12.18 -16.92 -19.02
#